data_AF-A0A7U6KQI5-F1
#
_entry.id   AF-A0A7U6KQI5-F1
#
_cell.length_a   1.000
_cell.length_b   1.000
_cell.length_c   1.000
_cell.angle_alpha   90.00
_cell.angle_beta   90.00
_cell.angle_gamma   90.00
#
_symmetry.space_group_name_H-M   'P 1'
#
loop_
_entity.id
_entity.type
_entity.pdbx_description
1 polymer ?
#
loop_
_entity_poly.entity_id
_entity_poly.type
_entity_poly.pdbx_seq_one_letter_code
_entity_poly.pdbx_strand_id
1 'polypeptide(L)'
;MSDVDNSPADDHRYIKKFDDGTCIEYDSAASLLDISAVGSIQIVCDGDFNLTAASATINAPTTINGDTTINGIATIVKNAIIAGISFILHGHTGIERGSSKTDKPS
;
A
#
# COMPACT_ATOMS: atom_id res chain seq x y z
N MET A 1 30.72 23.70 13.26
CA MET A 1 30.49 22.25 13.21
C MET A 1 29.87 21.87 14.54
N SER A 2 28.56 21.62 14.57
CA SER A 2 27.87 21.19 15.79
C SER A 2 28.03 19.69 15.93
N ASP A 3 28.52 19.31 17.10
CA ASP A 3 28.64 17.94 17.57
C ASP A 3 27.28 17.23 17.45
N VAL A 4 27.17 16.27 16.55
CA VAL A 4 26.00 15.37 16.51
C VAL A 4 26.25 14.30 17.54
N ASP A 5 25.71 14.53 18.73
CA ASP A 5 25.58 13.57 19.82
C ASP A 5 24.78 12.34 19.34
N ASN A 6 25.48 11.38 18.73
CA ASN A 6 25.05 9.99 18.71
C ASN A 6 25.59 9.37 20.00
N SER A 7 24.90 9.61 21.11
CA SER A 7 25.16 8.86 22.35
C SER A 7 25.16 7.36 22.00
N PRO A 8 26.20 6.60 22.38
CA PRO A 8 26.32 5.21 21.98
C PRO A 8 25.13 4.46 22.57
N ALA A 9 24.25 3.95 21.72
CA ALA A 9 23.05 3.29 22.17
C ALA A 9 23.41 1.97 22.86
N ASP A 10 23.42 2.02 24.19
CA ASP A 10 23.54 0.90 25.12
C ASP A 10 22.24 0.05 25.18
N ASP A 11 21.19 0.42 24.45
CA ASP A 11 19.82 0.01 24.77
C ASP A 11 19.05 -0.64 23.60
N HIS A 12 19.73 -1.52 22.84
CA HIS A 12 19.15 -2.27 21.70
C HIS A 12 18.58 -1.42 20.54
N ARG A 13 18.72 -0.08 20.58
CA ARG A 13 18.02 0.85 19.68
C ARG A 13 18.99 1.74 18.90
N TYR A 14 18.69 2.01 17.64
CA TYR A 14 19.35 3.08 16.89
C TYR A 14 18.29 4.10 16.47
N ILE A 15 18.49 5.38 16.78
CA ILE A 15 17.48 6.42 16.54
C ILE A 15 18.14 7.63 15.85
N LYS A 16 17.56 8.07 14.74
CA LYS A 16 17.86 9.36 14.10
C LYS A 16 16.59 10.22 14.07
N LYS A 17 16.60 11.29 14.87
CA LYS A 17 15.57 12.34 14.86
C LYS A 17 16.09 13.57 14.09
N PHE A 18 15.21 14.19 13.32
CA PHE A 18 15.45 15.42 12.59
C PHE A 18 14.65 16.58 13.21
N ASP A 19 15.08 17.83 12.95
CA ASP A 19 14.47 19.03 13.55
C ASP A 19 13.00 19.24 13.14
N ASP A 20 12.60 18.68 11.99
CA ASP A 20 11.21 18.72 11.51
C ASP A 20 10.30 17.70 12.22
N GLY A 21 10.85 16.86 13.10
CA GLY A 21 10.16 15.79 13.82
C GLY A 21 10.19 14.43 13.12
N THR A 22 10.77 14.32 11.92
CA THR A 22 10.97 13.03 11.25
C THR A 22 11.90 12.14 12.09
N CYS A 23 11.57 10.85 12.20
CA CYS A 23 12.32 9.88 12.98
C CYS A 23 12.51 8.57 12.22
N ILE A 24 13.74 8.04 12.25
CA ILE A 24 14.09 6.70 11.79
C ILE A 24 14.63 5.94 12.99
N GLU A 25 14.02 4.81 13.33
CA GLU A 25 14.34 4.03 14.51
C GLU A 25 14.45 2.53 14.19
N TYR A 26 15.49 1.87 14.69
CA TYR A 26 15.60 0.41 14.68
C TYR A 26 15.71 -0.11 16.11
N ASP A 27 14.80 -0.99 16.52
CA ASP A 27 14.79 -1.71 17.79
C ASP A 27 15.10 -3.19 17.55
N SER A 28 16.26 -3.66 18.02
CA SER A 28 16.70 -5.04 17.84
C SER A 28 16.02 -6.04 18.77
N ALA A 29 15.47 -5.62 19.91
CA ALA A 29 14.71 -6.49 20.81
C ALA A 29 13.33 -6.81 20.22
N ALA A 30 12.71 -5.81 19.58
CA ALA A 30 11.44 -5.98 18.85
C ALA A 30 11.61 -6.44 17.39
N SER A 31 12.83 -6.38 16.84
CA SER A 31 13.10 -6.58 15.40
C SER A 31 12.26 -5.66 14.51
N LEU A 32 12.14 -4.39 14.91
CA LEU A 32 11.31 -3.39 14.25
C LEU A 32 12.16 -2.25 13.69
N LEU A 33 11.99 -1.97 12.40
CA LEU A 33 12.40 -0.71 11.78
C LEU A 33 11.15 0.18 11.64
N ASP A 34 11.15 1.34 12.28
CA ASP A 34 10.09 2.34 12.20
C ASP A 34 10.60 3.62 11.52
N ILE A 35 9.77 4.15 10.62
CA ILE A 35 10.02 5.40 9.90
C ILE A 35 8.78 6.25 10.03
N SER A 36 8.86 7.27 10.87
CA SER A 36 7.81 8.27 11.05
C SER A 36 8.24 9.57 10.39
N ALA A 37 7.79 9.78 9.15
CA ALA A 37 8.09 10.97 8.38
C ALA A 37 6.97 12.02 8.54
N VAL A 38 7.37 13.27 8.78
CA VAL A 38 6.43 14.40 8.77
C VAL A 38 6.10 14.84 7.34
N GLY A 39 7.09 14.76 6.45
CA GLY A 39 6.95 15.02 5.02
C GLY A 39 6.69 13.76 4.19
N SER A 40 7.03 13.83 2.90
CA SER A 40 6.92 12.70 1.97
C SER A 40 8.09 11.72 2.11
N ILE A 41 7.79 10.42 1.98
CA ILE A 41 8.79 9.38 1.72
C ILE A 41 8.79 9.08 0.21
N GLN A 42 9.96 9.12 -0.42
CA GLN A 42 10.14 8.73 -1.82
C GLN A 42 11.19 7.60 -1.91
N ILE A 43 10.84 6.54 -2.62
CA ILE A 43 11.75 5.44 -2.95
C ILE A 43 11.90 5.42 -4.46
N VAL A 44 13.12 5.61 -4.96
CA VAL A 44 13.44 5.59 -6.39
C VAL A 44 14.50 4.51 -6.61
N CYS A 45 14.24 3.61 -7.56
CA CYS A 45 15.15 2.55 -7.95
C CYS A 45 15.19 2.45 -9.48
N ASP A 46 16.38 2.32 -10.06
CA ASP A 46 16.55 2.12 -11.51
C ASP A 46 16.23 0.68 -11.93
N GLY A 47 16.30 -0.27 -10.99
CA GLY A 47 15.93 -1.67 -11.18
C GLY A 47 14.66 -2.04 -10.42
N ASP A 48 14.53 -3.34 -10.15
CA ASP A 48 13.32 -3.89 -9.52
C ASP A 48 13.20 -3.53 -8.03
N PHE A 49 12.00 -3.13 -7.61
CA PHE A 49 11.61 -3.03 -6.21
C PHE A 49 10.85 -4.29 -5.78
N ASN A 50 11.43 -5.08 -4.88
CA ASN A 50 10.82 -6.32 -4.37
C ASN A 50 10.39 -6.15 -2.91
N LEU A 51 9.09 -6.35 -2.63
CA LEU A 51 8.54 -6.39 -1.28
C LEU A 51 8.15 -7.83 -0.92
N THR A 52 8.82 -8.41 0.07
CA THR A 52 8.48 -9.75 0.60
C THR A 52 8.19 -9.64 2.09
N ALA A 53 6.95 -9.96 2.48
CA ALA A 53 6.50 -9.94 3.87
C ALA A 53 5.38 -10.97 4.07
N ALA A 54 5.15 -11.39 5.31
CA ALA A 54 4.01 -12.25 5.64
C ALA A 54 2.66 -11.55 5.41
N SER A 55 2.63 -10.21 5.57
CA SER A 55 1.49 -9.37 5.22
C SER A 55 1.95 -7.94 4.89
N ALA A 56 1.17 -7.23 4.08
CA ALA A 56 1.37 -5.82 3.77
C ALA A 56 0.02 -5.10 3.86
N THR A 57 0.00 -3.91 4.45
CA THR A 57 -1.21 -3.07 4.58
C THR A 57 -0.90 -1.66 4.08
N ILE A 58 -1.76 -1.11 3.23
CA ILE A 58 -1.67 0.26 2.73
C ILE A 58 -2.93 1.02 3.15
N ASN A 59 -2.76 1.98 4.06
CA ASN A 59 -3.86 2.78 4.61
C ASN A 59 -3.94 4.16 3.94
N ALA A 60 -4.00 4.18 2.61
CA ALA A 60 -4.05 5.41 1.81
C ALA A 60 -4.68 5.17 0.43
N PRO A 61 -5.20 6.22 -0.24
CA PRO A 61 -5.44 6.16 -1.68
C PRO A 61 -4.17 5.71 -2.40
N THR A 62 -4.31 4.73 -3.30
CA THR A 62 -3.17 4.10 -3.97
C THR A 62 -3.36 4.14 -5.48
N THR A 63 -2.28 4.44 -6.21
CA THR A 63 -2.23 4.36 -7.67
C THR A 63 -1.10 3.43 -8.07
N ILE A 64 -1.41 2.48 -8.96
CA ILE A 64 -0.42 1.60 -9.59
C ILE A 64 -0.40 1.96 -11.06
N ASN A 65 0.75 2.41 -11.56
CA ASN A 65 0.97 2.69 -12.97
C ASN A 65 1.60 1.46 -13.61
N GLY A 66 0.86 0.79 -14.49
CA GLY A 66 1.29 -0.44 -15.15
C GLY A 66 0.34 -1.61 -14.89
N ASP A 67 0.69 -2.77 -15.43
CA ASP A 67 -0.10 -3.99 -15.28
C ASP A 67 -0.01 -4.54 -13.86
N THR A 68 -1.15 -5.01 -13.34
CA THR A 68 -1.25 -5.58 -11.99
C THR A 68 -1.75 -7.02 -12.06
N THR A 69 -0.98 -7.95 -11.48
CA THR A 69 -1.37 -9.35 -11.33
C THR A 69 -1.60 -9.66 -9.85
N ILE A 70 -2.76 -10.22 -9.52
CA ILE A 70 -3.10 -10.66 -8.16
C ILE A 70 -3.21 -12.19 -8.17
N ASN A 71 -2.25 -12.86 -7.54
CA ASN A 71 -2.27 -14.31 -7.33
C ASN A 71 -3.03 -14.62 -6.03
N GLY A 72 -4.35 -14.56 -6.10
CA GLY A 72 -5.24 -14.72 -4.95
C GLY A 72 -6.61 -14.10 -5.18
N ILE A 73 -7.33 -13.86 -4.09
CA ILE A 73 -8.66 -13.23 -4.14
C ILE A 73 -8.50 -11.72 -3.93
N ALA A 74 -9.06 -10.93 -4.85
CA ALA A 74 -9.26 -9.50 -4.67
C ALA A 74 -10.68 -9.24 -4.12
N THR A 75 -10.78 -8.73 -2.89
CA THR A 75 -12.07 -8.33 -2.29
C THR A 75 -12.23 -6.82 -2.38
N ILE A 76 -13.28 -6.37 -3.08
CA ILE A 76 -13.60 -4.96 -3.27
C ILE A 76 -14.95 -4.69 -2.60
N VAL A 77 -14.94 -3.92 -1.52
CA VAL A 77 -16.13 -3.71 -0.66
C VAL A 77 -17.13 -2.73 -1.28
N LYS A 78 -16.67 -1.84 -2.16
CA LYS A 78 -17.50 -0.86 -2.86
C LYS A 78 -17.69 -1.26 -4.31
N ASN A 79 -17.08 -0.55 -5.25
CA ASN A 79 -17.25 -0.76 -6.68
C ASN A 79 -15.88 -0.75 -7.35
N ALA A 80 -15.71 -1.55 -8.40
CA ALA A 80 -14.58 -1.45 -9.30
C ALA A 80 -15.02 -0.71 -10.56
N ILE A 81 -14.25 0.28 -11.00
CA ILE A 81 -14.47 0.94 -12.29
C ILE A 81 -13.39 0.45 -13.25
N ILE A 82 -13.78 -0.27 -14.29
CA ILE A 82 -12.87 -0.86 -15.27
C ILE A 82 -13.17 -0.19 -16.61
N ALA A 83 -12.17 0.52 -17.17
CA ALA A 83 -12.35 1.32 -18.39
C ALA A 83 -13.56 2.28 -18.34
N GLY A 84 -13.82 2.89 -17.17
CA GLY A 84 -14.95 3.79 -16.96
C GLY A 84 -16.30 3.10 -16.70
N ILE A 85 -16.35 1.77 -16.72
CA ILE A 85 -17.57 0.98 -16.51
C ILE A 85 -17.61 0.42 -15.09
N SER A 86 -18.75 0.59 -14.40
CA SER A 86 -18.94 0.01 -13.08
C SER A 86 -19.09 -1.50 -13.16
N PHE A 87 -18.28 -2.22 -12.40
CA PHE A 87 -18.39 -3.67 -12.29
C PHE A 87 -19.75 -4.11 -11.73
N ILE A 88 -20.31 -3.39 -10.76
CA ILE A 88 -21.58 -3.74 -10.11
C ILE A 88 -22.81 -3.28 -10.93
N LEU A 89 -22.72 -2.16 -11.63
CA LEU A 89 -23.87 -1.51 -12.27
C LEU A 89 -23.88 -1.61 -13.79
N HIS A 90 -22.91 -2.28 -14.41
CA HIS A 90 -22.90 -2.40 -15.87
C HIS A 90 -24.13 -3.16 -16.39
N GLY A 91 -24.79 -2.59 -17.39
CA GLY A 91 -25.87 -3.24 -18.10
C GLY A 91 -25.34 -4.10 -19.23
N HIS A 92 -26.05 -5.18 -19.52
CA HIS A 92 -25.85 -5.95 -20.76
C HIS A 92 -26.74 -5.36 -21.86
N THR A 93 -26.14 -5.04 -23.01
CA THR A 93 -26.86 -4.59 -24.21
C THR A 93 -27.16 -5.76 -25.15
N GLY A 94 -28.10 -5.59 -26.08
CA GLY A 94 -28.37 -6.60 -27.13
C GLY A 94 -29.34 -7.72 -26.71
N ILE A 95 -30.12 -7.52 -25.65
CA ILE A 95 -31.16 -8.43 -25.19
C ILE A 95 -32.54 -7.79 -25.33
N GLU A 96 -33.55 -8.60 -25.65
CA GLU A 96 -34.96 -8.20 -25.60
C GLU A 96 -35.42 -8.12 -24.14
N ARG A 97 -36.17 -7.07 -23.78
CA ARG A 97 -36.63 -6.89 -22.41
C ARG A 97 -37.78 -7.85 -22.13
N GLY A 98 -37.69 -8.61 -21.04
CA GLY A 98 -38.72 -9.55 -20.61
C GLY A 98 -38.85 -9.66 -19.09
N SER A 99 -39.91 -10.36 -18.64
CA SER A 99 -40.18 -10.59 -17.21
C SER A 99 -39.47 -11.81 -16.63
N SER A 100 -38.92 -12.67 -17.48
CA SER A 100 -38.17 -13.86 -17.06
C SER A 100 -36.85 -13.46 -16.41
N LYS A 101 -36.47 -14.14 -15.32
CA LYS A 101 -35.18 -13.97 -14.65
C LYS A 101 -34.37 -15.24 -14.76
N THR A 102 -33.09 -15.10 -15.08
CA THR A 102 -32.10 -16.19 -14.99
C THR A 102 -31.42 -16.14 -13.63
N ASP A 103 -30.68 -17.19 -13.30
CA ASP A 103 -29.81 -17.18 -12.12
C ASP A 103 -28.70 -16.14 -12.24
N LYS A 104 -28.03 -15.87 -11.10
CA LYS A 104 -26.87 -14.99 -11.04
C LYS A 104 -25.77 -15.48 -12.00
N PRO A 105 -24.98 -14.59 -12.62
CA PRO A 105 -23.78 -14.99 -13.35
C PRO A 105 -22.92 -15.92 -12.49
N SER A 106 -22.54 -17.07 -13.07
CA SER A 106 -21.67 -18.06 -12.44
C SER A 106 -20.22 -17.63 -12.49
#